data_AF-A0A2E3GPV2-F1
#
_entry.id   AF-A0A2E3GPV2-F1
#
_cell.length_a   1.000
_cell.length_b   1.000
_cell.length_c   1.000
_cell.angle_alpha   90.00
_cell.angle_beta   90.00
_cell.angle_gamma   90.00
#
_symmetry.space_group_name_H-M   'P 1'
#
loop_
_entity.id
_entity.type
_entity.pdbx_description
1 polymer ?
#
loop_
_entity_poly.entity_id
_entity_poly.type
_entity_poly.pdbx_seq_one_letter_code
_entity_poly.pdbx_strand_id
1 'polypeptide(L)'
;MKKRIIYAAGILALASISISTYAFMNSPRDNGAAEEASALPSHCHVYGEIKVVEYGEDYQVKIVEYGEDLEVKTVDYGEDYEGRWKFVEYGEDYKIKFVEYGEDFQIKYVDYGEGC
;
A
#
# COMPACT_ATOMS: atom_id res chain seq x y z
N MET A 1 -27.22 -37.93 74.21
CA MET A 1 -25.78 -37.97 74.53
C MET A 1 -25.05 -36.83 73.83
N LYS A 2 -24.23 -36.09 74.59
CA LYS A 2 -23.10 -35.17 74.23
C LYS A 2 -23.34 -33.99 73.27
N LYS A 3 -23.27 -32.78 73.85
CA LYS A 3 -22.80 -31.53 73.22
C LYS A 3 -21.25 -31.56 73.08
N ARG A 4 -20.68 -30.88 72.08
CA ARG A 4 -19.33 -30.25 71.97
C ARG A 4 -19.12 -29.82 70.51
N ILE A 5 -19.06 -28.54 70.10
CA ILE A 5 -18.12 -27.43 70.39
C ILE A 5 -16.68 -27.70 69.84
N ILE A 6 -16.28 -26.88 68.84
CA ILE A 6 -14.97 -26.20 68.63
C ILE A 6 -13.89 -26.68 67.62
N TYR A 7 -13.47 -25.69 66.79
CA TYR A 7 -12.20 -25.29 66.10
C TYR A 7 -11.24 -26.32 65.44
N ALA A 8 -10.67 -25.97 64.28
CA ALA A 8 -9.37 -25.27 64.18
C ALA A 8 -8.68 -25.38 62.79
N ALA A 9 -8.09 -24.25 62.38
CA ALA A 9 -6.79 -24.08 61.72
C ALA A 9 -6.39 -24.89 60.46
N GLY A 10 -6.43 -24.19 59.31
CA GLY A 10 -5.26 -23.83 58.51
C GLY A 10 -4.37 -24.93 57.89
N ILE A 11 -4.35 -24.98 56.55
CA ILE A 11 -3.11 -25.23 55.80
C ILE A 11 -3.06 -24.24 54.63
N LEU A 12 -2.03 -23.39 54.69
CA LEU A 12 -1.49 -22.58 53.60
C LEU A 12 -1.04 -23.51 52.47
N ALA A 13 -1.62 -23.40 51.27
CA ALA A 13 -1.08 -24.03 50.06
C ALA A 13 -1.04 -22.99 48.92
N LEU A 14 0.05 -22.22 48.97
CA LEU A 14 0.90 -21.80 47.86
C LEU A 14 0.26 -21.75 46.46
N ALA A 15 0.09 -20.50 46.00
CA ALA A 15 0.55 -20.01 44.71
C ALA A 15 0.72 -21.05 43.58
N SER A 16 -0.35 -21.24 42.81
CA SER A 16 -0.22 -21.42 41.37
C SER A 16 -1.41 -20.76 40.68
N ILE A 17 -1.49 -19.43 40.83
CA ILE A 17 -2.19 -18.65 39.82
C ILE A 17 -1.34 -18.83 38.57
N SER A 18 -1.81 -19.77 37.75
CA SER A 18 -1.33 -20.10 36.43
C SER A 18 -0.80 -18.86 35.73
N ILE A 19 0.51 -18.83 35.48
CA ILE A 19 1.20 -17.85 34.63
C ILE A 19 0.51 -17.73 33.25
N SER A 20 -0.33 -18.70 32.90
CA SER A 20 -1.10 -18.76 31.67
C SER A 20 -2.09 -17.61 31.42
N THR A 21 -2.57 -16.87 32.43
CA THR A 21 -3.52 -15.76 32.17
C THR A 21 -2.83 -14.47 31.73
N TYR A 22 -1.57 -14.25 32.10
CA TYR A 22 -0.82 -13.07 31.65
C TYR A 22 -0.45 -13.14 30.17
N ALA A 23 -0.27 -14.35 29.61
CA ALA A 23 0.04 -14.54 28.20
C ALA A 23 -1.19 -14.37 27.27
N PHE A 24 -2.41 -14.56 27.78
CA PHE A 24 -3.63 -14.47 26.97
C PHE A 24 -4.08 -13.02 26.69
N MET A 25 -3.68 -12.05 27.53
CA MET A 25 -4.07 -10.65 27.36
C MET A 25 -3.12 -9.84 26.45
N ASN A 26 -1.96 -10.40 26.10
CA ASN A 26 -0.94 -9.74 25.27
C ASN A 26 -0.69 -10.44 23.93
N SER A 27 -1.55 -11.35 23.50
CA SER A 27 -1.52 -11.85 22.13
C SER A 27 -2.03 -10.74 21.20
N PRO A 28 -1.21 -10.20 20.29
CA PRO A 28 -1.71 -9.33 19.23
C PRO A 28 -2.80 -10.09 18.48
N ARG A 29 -4.00 -9.51 18.39
CA ARG A 29 -5.03 -10.02 17.50
C ARG A 29 -4.56 -9.68 16.09
N ASP A 30 -3.84 -10.61 15.46
CA ASP A 30 -3.56 -10.57 14.02
C ASP A 30 -4.87 -10.84 13.26
N ASN A 31 -5.79 -9.88 13.35
CA ASN A 31 -6.94 -9.74 12.48
C ASN A 31 -6.51 -8.84 11.32
N GLY A 32 -5.68 -9.37 10.44
CA GLY A 32 -5.11 -8.58 9.34
C GLY A 32 -4.19 -9.35 8.41
N ALA A 33 -4.37 -10.66 8.27
CA ALA A 33 -3.81 -11.40 7.15
C ALA A 33 -4.68 -11.14 5.90
N ALA A 34 -4.73 -9.88 5.46
CA ALA A 34 -4.79 -9.58 4.03
C ALA A 34 -3.34 -9.25 3.67
N GLU A 35 -2.66 -10.29 3.19
CA GLU A 35 -1.54 -10.24 2.28
C GLU A 35 -1.36 -8.84 1.65
N GLU A 36 -0.42 -8.06 2.18
CA GLU A 36 0.22 -7.01 1.38
C GLU A 36 1.02 -7.73 0.29
N ALA A 37 0.29 -8.21 -0.73
CA ALA A 37 0.84 -8.36 -2.06
C ALA A 37 1.34 -6.97 -2.40
N SER A 38 2.66 -6.81 -2.44
CA SER A 38 3.41 -5.60 -2.79
C SER A 38 2.53 -4.60 -3.52
N ALA A 39 1.93 -3.66 -2.79
CA ALA A 39 1.13 -2.62 -3.39
C ALA A 39 2.13 -1.77 -4.18
N LEU A 40 2.26 -2.06 -5.48
CA LEU A 40 3.01 -1.20 -6.38
C LEU A 40 2.52 0.23 -6.14
N PRO A 41 3.42 1.22 -6.09
CA PRO A 41 3.01 2.60 -6.00
C PRO A 41 1.94 2.89 -7.05
N SER A 42 0.89 3.62 -6.67
CA SER A 42 -0.34 3.75 -7.46
C SER A 42 -0.19 4.48 -8.81
N HIS A 43 1.02 4.81 -9.24
CA HIS A 43 1.32 5.45 -10.51
C HIS A 43 2.13 4.54 -11.45
N CYS A 44 2.75 3.48 -10.93
CA CYS A 44 3.56 2.55 -11.72
C CYS A 44 2.74 1.75 -12.75
N HIS A 45 1.42 1.67 -12.56
CA HIS A 45 0.52 1.04 -13.53
C HIS A 45 0.15 1.94 -14.72
N VAL A 46 0.55 3.21 -14.72
CA VAL A 46 0.22 4.16 -15.79
C VAL A 46 1.27 4.04 -16.90
N TYR A 47 1.05 3.07 -17.79
CA TYR A 47 1.82 2.84 -19.01
C TYR A 47 0.89 2.36 -20.13
N GLY A 48 1.37 2.29 -21.37
CA GLY A 48 0.57 1.88 -22.53
C GLY A 48 0.27 3.01 -23.50
N GLU A 49 -0.91 2.96 -24.12
CA GLU A 49 -1.39 3.96 -25.05
C GLU A 49 -1.96 5.18 -24.31
N ILE A 50 -1.32 6.33 -24.44
CA ILE A 50 -1.63 7.55 -23.68
C ILE A 50 -2.21 8.61 -24.60
N LYS A 51 -3.32 9.21 -24.18
CA LYS A 51 -3.89 10.38 -24.86
C LYS A 51 -3.78 11.63 -24.00
N VAL A 52 -3.24 12.69 -24.56
CA VAL A 52 -3.18 13.99 -23.88
C VAL A 52 -4.48 14.76 -24.11
N VAL A 53 -5.10 15.25 -23.04
CA VAL A 53 -6.39 15.96 -23.09
C VAL A 53 -6.38 17.23 -22.25
N GLU A 54 -7.31 18.15 -22.56
CA GLU A 54 -7.53 19.37 -21.78
C GLU A 54 -8.55 19.18 -20.64
N TYR A 55 -9.49 18.23 -20.79
CA TYR A 55 -10.55 17.93 -19.83
C TYR A 55 -10.97 16.46 -19.90
N GLY A 56 -11.43 15.92 -18.78
CA GLY A 56 -11.89 14.53 -18.69
C GLY A 56 -10.73 13.53 -18.66
N GLU A 57 -9.61 13.99 -18.08
CA GLU A 57 -8.43 13.22 -17.77
C GLU A 57 -8.69 12.18 -16.68
N ASP A 58 -7.92 11.10 -16.72
CA ASP A 58 -7.85 10.12 -15.63
C ASP A 58 -6.82 10.57 -14.58
N TYR A 59 -5.72 11.20 -15.03
CA TYR A 59 -4.68 11.73 -14.16
C TYR A 59 -4.17 13.11 -14.61
N GLN A 60 -3.90 13.96 -13.63
CA GLN A 60 -3.15 15.20 -13.76
C GLN A 60 -1.68 14.93 -13.48
N VAL A 61 -0.82 15.16 -14.46
CA VAL A 61 0.60 14.80 -14.39
C VAL A 61 1.46 16.05 -14.51
N LYS A 62 2.48 16.14 -13.67
CA LYS A 62 3.49 17.20 -13.76
C LYS A 62 4.81 16.66 -14.26
N ILE A 63 5.46 17.38 -15.16
CA ILE A 63 6.79 17.02 -15.65
C ILE A 63 7.83 17.74 -14.79
N VAL A 64 8.83 17.01 -14.28
CA VAL A 64 9.90 17.54 -13.43
C VAL A 64 11.29 17.08 -13.89
N GLU A 65 12.33 17.75 -13.39
CA GLU A 65 13.73 17.37 -13.65
C GLU A 65 14.26 16.36 -12.63
N TYR A 66 13.77 16.42 -11.39
CA TYR A 66 14.18 15.60 -10.25
C TYR A 66 13.02 15.41 -9.26
N GLY A 67 13.02 14.28 -8.54
CA GLY A 67 12.01 13.97 -7.53
C GLY A 67 10.70 13.44 -8.14
N GLU A 68 10.82 12.86 -9.32
CA GLU A 68 9.78 12.15 -10.04
C GLU A 68 9.28 10.92 -9.29
N ASP A 69 8.02 10.59 -9.52
CA ASP A 69 7.38 9.36 -9.07
C ASP A 69 7.54 8.25 -10.12
N LEU A 70 7.54 8.61 -11.42
CA LEU A 70 7.65 7.67 -12.55
C LEU A 70 8.63 8.19 -13.62
N GLU A 71 9.60 7.35 -14.00
CA GLU A 71 10.48 7.61 -15.15
C GLU A 71 9.78 7.13 -16.44
N VAL A 72 9.48 8.06 -17.34
CA VAL A 72 8.71 7.80 -18.57
C VAL A 72 9.62 7.80 -19.79
N LYS A 73 9.50 6.76 -20.61
CA LYS A 73 10.10 6.68 -21.95
C LYS A 73 9.01 6.67 -23.01
N THR A 74 9.10 7.61 -23.94
CA THR A 74 8.22 7.65 -25.10
C THR A 74 8.64 6.59 -26.12
N VAL A 75 7.69 5.79 -26.59
CA VAL A 75 7.94 4.71 -27.56
C VAL A 75 6.89 4.71 -28.67
N ASP A 76 7.26 4.14 -29.82
CA ASP A 76 6.32 3.88 -30.93
C ASP A 76 5.65 2.50 -30.82
N TYR A 77 6.29 1.55 -30.12
CA TYR A 77 5.83 0.16 -29.90
C TYR A 77 6.43 -0.41 -28.61
N GLY A 78 5.79 -1.43 -28.03
CA GLY A 78 6.27 -2.12 -26.82
C GLY A 78 5.97 -1.34 -25.55
N GLU A 79 4.81 -0.68 -25.57
CA GLU A 79 4.20 0.14 -24.53
C GLU A 79 3.60 -0.68 -23.38
N ASP A 80 3.58 -2.00 -23.48
CA ASP A 80 3.05 -2.97 -22.51
C ASP A 80 3.96 -3.17 -21.28
N TYR A 81 4.88 -2.24 -21.03
CA TYR A 81 5.82 -2.26 -19.92
C TYR A 81 5.75 -0.95 -19.14
N GLU A 82 5.97 -1.08 -17.84
CA GLU A 82 6.03 0.02 -16.90
C GLU A 82 6.96 1.16 -17.37
N GLY A 83 6.51 2.41 -17.18
CA GLY A 83 7.22 3.60 -17.62
C GLY A 83 7.21 3.84 -19.14
N ARG A 84 6.58 3.00 -19.97
CA ARG A 84 6.55 3.23 -21.43
C ARG A 84 5.24 3.84 -21.88
N TRP A 85 5.34 5.01 -22.51
CA TRP A 85 4.19 5.75 -23.01
C TRP A 85 4.25 5.86 -24.52
N LYS A 86 3.14 5.48 -25.17
CA LYS A 86 2.95 5.69 -26.60
C LYS A 86 1.78 6.64 -26.79
N PHE A 87 2.04 7.80 -27.37
CA PHE A 87 1.01 8.81 -27.54
C PHE A 87 0.09 8.51 -28.73
N VAL A 88 -1.22 8.51 -28.49
CA VAL A 88 -2.24 8.18 -29.49
C VAL A 88 -3.41 9.17 -29.48
N GLU A 89 -4.15 9.21 -30.59
CA GLU A 89 -5.37 10.02 -30.71
C GLU A 89 -6.65 9.25 -30.33
N TYR A 90 -6.63 7.91 -30.41
CA TYR A 90 -7.77 7.03 -30.09
C TYR A 90 -7.27 5.66 -29.64
N GLY A 91 -8.06 4.98 -28.81
CA GLY A 91 -7.73 3.62 -28.33
C GLY A 91 -6.91 3.64 -27.04
N GLU A 92 -6.82 4.80 -26.40
CA GLU A 92 -6.01 5.03 -25.21
C GLU A 92 -6.40 4.13 -24.02
N ASP A 93 -5.38 3.72 -23.27
CA ASP A 93 -5.52 3.11 -21.95
C ASP A 93 -5.78 4.18 -20.89
N TYR A 94 -5.10 5.34 -21.01
CA TYR A 94 -5.23 6.45 -20.07
C TYR A 94 -5.26 7.81 -20.77
N LYS A 95 -6.04 8.74 -20.20
CA LYS A 95 -6.04 10.15 -20.55
C LYS A 95 -5.24 10.94 -19.53
N ILE A 96 -4.22 11.65 -20.00
CA ILE A 96 -3.33 12.45 -19.18
C ILE A 96 -3.55 13.92 -19.49
N LYS A 97 -3.59 14.74 -18.44
CA LYS A 97 -3.50 16.19 -18.55
C LYS A 97 -2.22 16.67 -17.90
N PHE A 98 -1.40 17.40 -18.64
CA PHE A 98 -0.21 18.02 -18.06
C PHE A 98 -0.58 19.29 -17.29
N VAL A 99 -0.08 19.42 -16.06
CA VAL A 99 -0.37 20.55 -15.17
C VAL A 99 0.90 21.06 -14.49
N GLU A 100 0.87 22.31 -14.05
CA GLU A 100 1.95 22.93 -13.26
C GLU A 100 1.80 22.72 -11.75
N TYR A 101 0.56 22.54 -11.29
CA TYR A 101 0.19 22.36 -9.88
C TYR A 101 -1.07 21.52 -9.75
N GLY A 102 -1.20 20.80 -8.64
CA GLY A 102 -2.39 19.98 -8.33
C GLY A 102 -2.32 18.59 -8.98
N GLU A 103 -1.13 18.16 -9.36
CA GLU A 103 -0.83 16.87 -9.93
C GLU A 103 -1.17 15.70 -9.00
N ASP A 104 -1.54 14.57 -9.60
CA ASP A 104 -1.66 13.29 -8.94
C ASP A 104 -0.29 12.64 -8.73
N PHE A 105 0.61 12.78 -9.71
CA PHE A 105 2.01 12.32 -9.65
C PHE A 105 2.91 13.09 -10.62
N GLN A 106 4.21 12.99 -10.37
CA GLN A 106 5.27 13.64 -11.14
C GLN A 106 5.98 12.63 -12.04
N ILE A 107 6.23 13.02 -13.30
CA ILE A 107 7.02 12.22 -14.23
C ILE A 107 8.30 12.93 -14.62
N LYS A 108 9.26 12.14 -15.09
CA LYS A 108 10.43 12.63 -15.81
C LYS A 108 10.63 11.82 -17.07
N TYR A 109 10.89 12.48 -18.18
CA TYR A 109 11.23 11.78 -19.42
C TYR A 109 12.68 11.28 -19.41
N VAL A 110 12.87 10.02 -19.80
CA VAL A 110 14.18 9.36 -19.87
C VAL A 110 14.35 8.58 -21.17
N ASP A 111 15.61 8.37 -21.58
CA ASP A 111 15.94 7.51 -22.72
C ASP A 111 16.08 6.02 -22.32
N TYR A 112 16.44 5.76 -21.06
CA TYR A 112 16.66 4.43 -20.47
C TYR A 112 16.38 4.46 -18.97
N GLY A 113 16.01 3.31 -18.41
CA GLY A 113 15.72 3.19 -16.97
C GLY A 113 14.27 3.53 -16.64
N GLU A 114 13.37 3.46 -17.63
CA GLU A 114 11.95 3.73 -17.42
C GLU A 114 11.31 2.82 -16.36
N GLY A 115 10.34 3.38 -15.63
CA GLY A 115 9.53 2.71 -14.63
C GLY A 115 9.61 3.35 -13.24
N CYS A 116 9.23 2.56 -12.24
CA CYS A 116 9.48 2.77 -10.81
C CYS A 116 10.57 1.78 -10.32
#